data_AF-A0A4U0UG95-F1
#
_entry.id   AF-A0A4U0UG95-F1
#
_cell.length_a   1.000
_cell.length_b   1.000
_cell.length_c   1.000
_cell.angle_alpha   90.00
_cell.angle_beta   90.00
_cell.angle_gamma   90.00
#
_symmetry.space_group_name_H-M   'P 1'
#
loop_
_entity.id
_entity.type
_entity.pdbx_description
1 polymer ?
#
loop_
_entity_poly.entity_id
_entity_poly.type
_entity_poly.pdbx_seq_one_letter_code
_entity_poly.pdbx_strand_id
1 'polypeptide(L)' 'PTTPQNSSRFDCSLLESSPPDGTELRSSNAALNQILETQKAINTPTRKYISRLTRVSEVQNTELTMLRKELAEKEK' A
#
# COMPACT_ATOMS: atom_id res chain seq x y z
N PRO A 1 -33.98 -3.49 3.49
CA PRO A 1 -33.22 -2.29 3.08
C PRO A 1 -31.73 -2.48 3.40
N THR A 2 -30.93 -2.82 2.39
CA THR A 2 -29.49 -3.05 2.57
C THR A 2 -28.75 -1.83 2.05
N THR A 3 -28.13 -1.09 2.97
CA THR A 3 -27.25 0.05 2.67
C THR A 3 -26.15 -0.41 1.71
N PRO A 4 -25.89 0.30 0.59
CA PRO A 4 -24.74 -0.03 -0.25
C PRO A 4 -23.49 0.21 0.58
N GLN A 5 -22.76 -0.85 0.94
CA GLN A 5 -21.41 -0.70 1.44
C GLN A 5 -20.61 -0.07 0.31
N ASN A 6 -20.38 1.23 0.44
CA ASN A 6 -19.41 1.95 -0.35
C ASN A 6 -18.05 1.44 0.13
N SER A 7 -17.64 0.28 -0.37
CA SER A 7 -16.28 -0.21 -0.25
C SER A 7 -15.43 0.77 -1.02
N SER A 8 -15.00 1.84 -0.35
CA SER A 8 -13.95 2.72 -0.85
C SER A 8 -12.86 1.81 -1.38
N ARG A 9 -12.59 1.91 -2.69
CA ARG A 9 -11.54 1.13 -3.36
C ARG A 9 -10.20 1.25 -2.61
N PHE A 10 -10.02 2.31 -1.83
CA PHE A 10 -8.94 2.47 -0.87
C PHE A 10 -9.41 2.11 0.55
N ASP A 11 -8.88 1.02 1.10
CA ASP A 11 -9.16 0.61 2.48
C ASP A 11 -8.27 1.39 3.45
N CYS A 12 -8.87 2.36 4.16
CA CYS A 12 -8.16 3.17 5.15
C CYS A 12 -7.88 2.40 6.45
N SER A 13 -8.43 1.20 6.66
CA SER A 13 -8.19 0.41 7.88
C SER A 13 -6.71 0.06 8.08
N LEU A 14 -5.94 -0.01 6.98
CA LEU A 14 -4.50 -0.26 6.98
C LEU A 14 -3.67 0.90 7.57
N LEU A 15 -4.26 2.10 7.69
CA LEU A 15 -3.60 3.24 8.35
C LEU A 15 -3.65 3.11 9.88
N GLU A 16 -4.57 2.31 10.40
CA GLU A 16 -4.83 2.13 11.84
C GLU A 16 -4.32 0.77 12.34
N SER A 17 -3.87 -0.13 11.45
CA SER A 17 -3.41 -1.47 11.81
C SER A 17 -1.90 -1.57 12.07
N SER A 18 -1.48 -2.63 12.79
CA SER A 18 -0.09 -3.09 12.86
C SER A 18 0.49 -3.33 11.45
N PRO A 19 1.82 -3.46 11.27
CA PRO A 19 2.46 -3.38 9.95
C PRO A 19 1.73 -4.29 8.94
N PRO A 20 1.21 -3.72 7.84
CA PRO A 20 0.39 -4.47 6.90
C PRO A 20 1.18 -5.63 6.31
N ASP A 21 0.52 -6.75 6.07
CA ASP A 21 1.17 -7.84 5.34
C ASP A 21 1.60 -7.32 3.95
N GLY A 22 2.69 -7.86 3.40
CA GLY A 22 3.22 -7.41 2.11
C GLY A 22 2.22 -7.53 0.97
N THR A 23 1.25 -8.44 1.10
CA THR A 23 0.14 -8.65 0.16
C THR A 23 -0.92 -7.55 0.28
N GLU A 24 -1.25 -7.14 1.51
CA GLU A 24 -2.21 -6.06 1.80
C GLU A 24 -1.67 -4.70 1.34
N LEU A 25 -0.40 -4.42 1.64
CA LEU A 25 0.26 -3.18 1.23
C LEU A 25 0.25 -3.01 -0.29
N ARG A 26 0.59 -4.06 -1.02
CA ARG A 26 0.62 -4.05 -2.49
C ARG A 26 -0.76 -3.87 -3.09
N SER A 27 -1.77 -4.51 -2.52
CA SER A 27 -3.16 -4.41 -2.98
C SER A 27 -3.71 -2.99 -2.81
N SER A 28 -3.46 -2.36 -1.66
CA SER A 28 -3.92 -1.00 -1.38
C SER A 28 -3.16 0.06 -2.17
N ASN A 29 -1.87 -0.15 -2.40
CA ASN A 29 -1.07 0.69 -3.29
C ASN A 29 -1.53 0.62 -4.75
N ALA A 30 -1.88 -0.58 -5.24
CA ALA A 30 -2.46 -0.74 -6.57
C ALA A 30 -3.80 0.00 -6.69
N ALA A 31 -4.65 -0.12 -5.66
CA ALA A 31 -5.93 0.58 -5.62
C ALA A 31 -5.78 2.10 -5.57
N LEU A 32 -4.83 2.63 -4.79
CA LEU A 32 -4.48 4.05 -4.74
C LEU A 32 -4.01 4.56 -6.10
N ASN A 33 -3.06 3.87 -6.72
CA ASN A 33 -2.56 4.25 -8.05
C ASN A 33 -3.67 4.23 -9.10
N GLN A 34 -4.57 3.24 -9.07
CA GLN A 34 -5.71 3.18 -9.98
C GLN A 34 -6.68 4.35 -9.76
N ILE A 35 -6.97 4.73 -8.51
CA ILE A 35 -7.79 5.92 -8.21
C ILE A 35 -7.11 7.18 -8.76
N LEU A 36 -5.80 7.31 -8.54
CA LEU A 36 -5.01 8.43 -9.06
C LEU A 36 -5.07 8.47 -10.59
N GLU A 37 -4.95 7.34 -11.29
CA GLU A 37 -5.06 7.28 -12.76
C GLU A 37 -6.43 7.74 -13.27
N THR A 38 -7.52 7.40 -12.57
CA THR A 38 -8.89 7.79 -12.96
C THR A 38 -9.24 9.25 -12.71
N GLN A 39 -8.53 9.95 -11.83
CA GLN A 39 -8.76 11.38 -11.61
C GLN A 39 -8.22 12.20 -12.79
N LYS A 40 -9.11 12.96 -13.44
CA LYS A 40 -8.82 13.82 -14.61
C LYS A 40 -7.81 14.95 -14.37
N ALA A 41 -7.39 15.22 -13.12
CA ALA A 41 -6.38 16.23 -12.82
C ALA A 41 -4.98 15.73 -13.19
N ILE A 42 -4.64 16.00 -14.45
CA ILE A 42 -3.43 15.66 -15.19
C ILE A 42 -2.14 15.96 -14.38
N ASN A 43 -1.28 14.96 -14.20
CA ASN A 43 0.18 15.10 -13.98
C ASN A 43 0.67 16.13 -12.93
N THR A 44 0.00 16.27 -11.79
CA THR A 44 0.53 17.12 -10.72
C THR A 44 1.79 16.50 -10.10
N PRO A 45 2.78 17.31 -9.67
CA PRO A 45 3.93 16.83 -8.89
C PRO A 45 3.52 15.96 -7.69
N THR A 46 2.38 16.30 -7.07
CA THR A 46 1.75 15.53 -6.00
C THR A 46 1.45 14.08 -6.40
N ARG A 47 0.90 13.82 -7.59
CA ARG A 47 0.66 12.45 -8.07
C ARG A 47 1.95 11.66 -8.20
N LYS A 48 2.96 12.24 -8.86
CA LYS A 48 4.28 11.60 -9.03
C LYS A 48 4.93 11.29 -7.68
N TYR A 49 4.76 12.19 -6.71
CA TYR A 49 5.27 12.00 -5.37
C TYR A 49 4.55 10.87 -4.63
N ILE A 50 3.22 10.79 -4.71
CA ILE A 50 2.44 9.70 -4.11
C ILE A 50 2.83 8.35 -4.71
N SER A 51 2.89 8.22 -6.04
CA SER A 51 3.31 6.96 -6.68
C SER A 51 4.74 6.56 -6.32
N ARG A 52 5.65 7.54 -6.14
CA ARG A 52 7.01 7.28 -5.65
C ARG A 52 7.00 6.77 -4.21
N LEU A 53 6.21 7.37 -3.31
CA LEU A 53 6.08 6.94 -1.92
C LEU A 53 5.53 5.52 -1.82
N THR A 54 4.50 5.20 -2.60
CA THR A 54 3.95 3.85 -2.74
C THR A 54 5.06 2.84 -3.08
N ARG A 55 5.85 3.10 -4.14
CA ARG A 55 6.94 2.21 -4.54
C ARG A 55 8.01 2.04 -3.46
N VAL A 56 8.40 3.13 -2.80
CA VAL A 56 9.41 3.10 -1.73
C VAL A 56 8.91 2.25 -0.56
N SER A 57 7.64 2.41 -0.17
CA SER A 57 7.04 1.63 0.90
C SER A 57 7.03 0.12 0.60
N GLU A 58 6.72 -0.27 -0.65
CA GLU A 58 6.76 -1.70 -1.05
C GLU A 58 8.17 -2.28 -0.99
N VAL A 59 9.17 -1.53 -1.45
CA VAL A 59 10.58 -1.95 -1.41
C VAL A 59 11.03 -2.12 0.04
N GLN A 60 10.80 -1.11 0.89
CA GLN A 60 11.16 -1.16 2.30
C GLN A 60 10.48 -2.30 3.05
N ASN A 61 9.20 -2.57 2.77
CA ASN A 61 8.50 -3.67 3.39
C ASN A 61 9.05 -5.03 2.94
N THR A 62 9.46 -5.15 1.68
CA THR A 62 10.10 -6.36 1.15
C THR A 62 11.46 -6.57 1.80
N GLU A 63 12.29 -5.53 1.91
CA GLU A 63 13.59 -5.57 2.59
C GLU A 63 13.44 -5.93 4.07
N LEU A 64 12.51 -5.30 4.80
CA LEU A 64 12.20 -5.66 6.18
C LEU A 64 11.79 -7.13 6.33
N THR A 65 10.97 -7.62 5.40
CA THR A 65 10.52 -9.02 5.42
C THR A 65 11.70 -9.98 5.20
N MET A 66 12.62 -9.66 4.29
CA MET A 66 13.84 -10.46 4.08
C MET A 66 14.73 -10.46 5.31
N LEU A 67 15.02 -9.29 5.89
CA LEU A 67 15.84 -9.16 7.10
C LEU A 67 15.25 -9.92 8.29
N ARG A 68 13.93 -9.88 8.47
CA ARG A 68 13.23 -10.65 9.53
C ARG A 68 13.39 -12.15 9.32
N LYS A 69 13.34 -12.64 8.08
CA LYS A 69 13.58 -14.05 7.76
C LYS A 69 15.02 -14.46 8.05
N GLU A 70 15.99 -13.66 7.62
CA GLU A 70 17.41 -13.92 7.90
C GLU A 70 17.73 -13.96 9.40
N LEU A 71 17.12 -13.07 10.19
CA LEU A 71 17.25 -13.10 11.65
C LEU A 71 16.67 -14.38 12.24
N ALA A 72 15.46 -14.76 11.83
CA ALA A 72 14.82 -15.99 12.31
C ALA A 72 15.60 -17.26 11.93
N GLU A 73 16.28 -17.27 10.78
CA GLU A 73 17.15 -18.36 10.36
C GLU A 73 18.46 -18.43 11.17
N LYS A 74 19.00 -17.29 11.60
CA LYS A 74 20.22 -17.21 12.42
C LYS A 74 20.00 -17.55 13.89
N GLU A 75 18.78 -17.35 14.39
CA GLU A 75 18.38 -17.71 15.75
C GLU A 75 18.02 -19.19 15.92
N LYS A 76 18.04 -19.96 14.83
CA LYS A 76 17.65 -21.37 14.77
C LYS A 76 18.86 -22.31 14.75
#